data_AF-A0A537UEE1-F1
#
_entry.id   AF-A0A537UEE1-F1
#
_cell.length_a   1.000
_cell.length_b   1.000
_cell.length_c   1.000
_cell.angle_alpha   90.00
_cell.angle_beta   90.00
_cell.angle_gamma   90.00
#
_symmetry.space_group_name_H-M   'P 1'
#
loop_
_entity.id
_entity.type
_entity.pdbx_description
1 polymer ?
#
loop_
_entity_poly.entity_id
_entity_poly.type
_entity_poly.pdbx_seq_one_letter_code
_entity_poly.pdbx_strand_id
1 'polypeptide(L)'
;MQRRYITVDVFTDRAFGGNPLAVVLDAGGLSTAQMQAIASEFNYSETTFVLPPRDGGHDAQVRIFTVMNEIPFAGHPNVGTAFVLATQAGTPPARFLFEEGAGLVPVDILKEDGKPVGAELTAPQPLKKLTSFSAEDAAACVSLSAAEIRTDRHAPQIVSVGMAFLVAELASRDALRRAKPEP
;
A
#
# COMPACT_ATOMS: atom_id res chain seq x y z
N MET A 1 -0.26 -10.56 26.10
CA MET A 1 -1.29 -9.57 25.71
C MET A 1 -2.01 -10.15 24.50
N GLN A 2 -3.34 -10.26 24.52
CA GLN A 2 -4.10 -10.81 23.39
C GLN A 2 -4.58 -9.66 22.50
N ARG A 3 -4.44 -9.79 21.18
CA ARG A 3 -4.89 -8.81 20.18
C ARG A 3 -5.67 -9.50 19.08
N ARG A 4 -6.73 -8.86 18.60
CA ARG A 4 -7.46 -9.30 17.42
C ARG A 4 -6.78 -8.75 16.17
N TYR A 5 -6.57 -9.63 15.20
CA TYR A 5 -6.10 -9.26 13.87
C TYR A 5 -6.89 -10.02 12.80
N ILE A 6 -6.85 -9.50 11.58
CA ILE A 6 -7.34 -10.17 10.38
C ILE A 6 -6.22 -10.10 9.35
N THR A 7 -5.93 -11.23 8.70
CA THR A 7 -5.11 -11.23 7.48
C THR A 7 -6.01 -11.13 6.27
N VAL A 8 -5.66 -10.27 5.32
CA VAL A 8 -6.42 -10.03 4.10
C VAL A 8 -5.47 -9.98 2.91
N ASP A 9 -5.85 -10.62 1.82
CA ASP A 9 -5.14 -10.52 0.55
C ASP A 9 -5.71 -9.35 -0.24
N VAL A 10 -4.93 -8.29 -0.42
CA VAL A 10 -5.37 -7.04 -1.06
C VAL A 10 -5.15 -7.11 -2.57
N PHE A 11 -6.02 -6.44 -3.34
CA PHE A 11 -6.02 -6.44 -4.82
C PHE A 11 -6.30 -7.81 -5.43
N THR A 12 -7.11 -8.62 -4.75
CA THR A 12 -7.55 -9.93 -5.24
C THR A 12 -8.90 -10.31 -4.64
N ASP A 13 -9.61 -11.21 -5.33
CA ASP A 13 -10.85 -11.86 -4.92
C ASP A 13 -10.63 -13.35 -4.54
N ARG A 14 -9.38 -13.82 -4.57
CA ARG A 14 -9.00 -15.20 -4.26
C ARG A 14 -7.98 -15.24 -3.13
N ALA A 15 -8.14 -16.22 -2.24
CA ALA A 15 -7.18 -16.47 -1.17
C ALA A 15 -5.78 -16.76 -1.74
N PHE A 16 -4.76 -16.27 -1.04
CA PHE A 16 -3.33 -16.40 -1.38
C PHE A 16 -2.97 -15.74 -2.73
N GLY A 17 -3.81 -14.82 -3.21
CA GLY A 17 -3.50 -13.92 -4.31
C GLY A 17 -3.04 -12.55 -3.79
N GLY A 18 -2.89 -11.60 -4.72
CA GLY A 18 -2.72 -10.21 -4.36
C GLY A 18 -1.49 -9.92 -3.49
N ASN A 19 -1.64 -8.95 -2.59
CA ASN A 19 -0.62 -8.56 -1.62
C ASN A 19 -1.15 -8.76 -0.18
N PRO A 20 -0.57 -9.66 0.63
CA PRO A 20 -1.06 -9.94 1.97
C PRO A 20 -0.83 -8.78 2.93
N LEU A 21 -1.83 -8.53 3.77
CA LEU A 21 -1.82 -7.52 4.82
C LEU A 21 -2.33 -8.10 6.13
N ALA A 22 -1.65 -7.78 7.23
CA ALA A 22 -2.17 -7.99 8.57
C ALA A 22 -2.77 -6.68 9.10
N VAL A 23 -4.02 -6.73 9.56
CA VAL A 23 -4.75 -5.60 10.16
C VAL A 23 -5.00 -5.90 11.63
N VAL A 24 -4.30 -5.19 12.53
CA VAL A 24 -4.51 -5.27 13.98
C VAL A 24 -5.63 -4.30 14.37
N LEU A 25 -6.79 -4.85 14.74
CA LEU A 25 -8.06 -4.11 14.83
C LEU A 25 -8.19 -3.21 16.06
N ASP A 26 -7.53 -3.56 17.16
CA ASP A 26 -7.50 -2.77 18.38
C ASP A 26 -6.06 -2.68 18.86
N ALA A 27 -5.37 -1.64 18.38
CA ALA A 27 -3.99 -1.35 18.70
C ALA A 27 -3.85 -0.36 19.88
N GLY A 28 -4.95 -0.02 20.56
CA GLY A 28 -4.94 0.88 21.71
C GLY A 28 -4.00 0.38 22.81
N GLY A 29 -3.15 1.28 23.33
CA GLY A 29 -2.19 0.95 24.39
C GLY A 29 -0.94 0.19 23.94
N LEU A 30 -0.75 -0.07 22.64
CA LEU A 30 0.55 -0.51 22.13
C LEU A 30 1.51 0.68 21.99
N SER A 31 2.76 0.49 22.41
CA SER A 31 3.83 1.43 22.06
C SER A 31 4.25 1.26 20.60
N THR A 32 4.90 2.27 20.03
CA THR A 32 5.49 2.18 18.69
C THR A 32 6.45 0.99 18.55
N ALA A 33 7.27 0.73 19.58
CA ALA A 33 8.19 -0.40 19.57
C ALA A 33 7.47 -1.76 19.55
N GLN A 34 6.33 -1.87 20.24
CA GLN A 34 5.50 -3.08 20.20
C GLN A 34 4.82 -3.26 18.84
N MET A 35 4.29 -2.19 18.24
CA MET A 35 3.73 -2.25 16.89
C MET A 35 4.80 -2.68 15.88
N GLN A 36 6.00 -2.11 15.97
CA GLN A 36 7.12 -2.52 15.12
C GLN A 36 7.47 -4.00 15.31
N ALA A 37 7.58 -4.47 16.56
CA ALA A 37 7.89 -5.87 16.84
C ALA A 37 6.82 -6.83 16.27
N ILE A 38 5.53 -6.47 16.38
CA ILE A 38 4.43 -7.24 15.80
C ILE A 38 4.49 -7.25 14.27
N ALA A 39 4.78 -6.11 13.64
CA ALA A 39 4.92 -6.03 12.19
C ALA A 39 6.08 -6.90 11.68
N SER A 40 7.22 -6.88 12.38
CA SER A 40 8.35 -7.77 12.09
C SER A 40 8.00 -9.25 12.32
N GLU A 41 7.17 -9.58 13.32
CA GLU A 41 6.70 -10.95 13.58
C GLU A 41 5.77 -11.48 12.49
N PHE A 42 4.87 -10.65 11.94
CA PHE A 42 4.03 -11.01 10.79
C PHE A 42 4.85 -11.24 9.51
N ASN A 43 5.93 -10.47 9.33
CA ASN A 43 6.82 -10.57 8.17
C ASN A 43 6.11 -10.43 6.80
N TYR A 44 5.05 -9.62 6.75
CA TYR A 44 4.46 -9.11 5.50
C TYR A 44 5.13 -7.79 5.09
N SER A 45 4.90 -7.35 3.85
CA SER A 45 5.43 -6.06 3.38
C SER A 45 5.02 -4.92 4.31
N GLU A 46 3.76 -4.94 4.77
CA GLU A 46 3.24 -4.01 5.74
C GLU A 46 2.26 -4.69 6.73
N THR A 47 2.09 -4.09 7.90
CA THR A 47 1.05 -4.37 8.89
C THR A 47 0.40 -3.07 9.31
N THR A 48 -0.94 -3.03 9.38
CA THR A 48 -1.68 -1.87 9.88
C THR A 48 -2.15 -2.06 11.31
N PHE A 49 -2.19 -0.95 12.05
CA PHE A 49 -2.67 -0.87 13.41
C PHE A 49 -3.79 0.16 13.46
N VAL A 50 -4.99 -0.29 13.82
CA VAL A 50 -6.17 0.55 13.94
C VAL A 50 -6.28 1.03 15.39
N LEU A 51 -6.31 2.35 15.55
CA LEU A 51 -6.47 3.05 16.83
C LEU A 51 -7.75 3.90 16.79
N PRO A 52 -8.31 4.24 17.97
CA PRO A 52 -9.32 5.29 18.05
C PRO A 52 -8.82 6.57 17.38
N PRO A 53 -9.69 7.29 16.65
CA PRO A 53 -9.31 8.56 16.04
C PRO A 53 -9.01 9.60 17.13
N ARG A 54 -8.13 10.56 16.82
CA ARG A 54 -7.82 11.69 17.71
C ARG A 54 -8.90 12.75 17.63
N ASP A 55 -9.50 12.94 16.46
CA ASP A 55 -10.65 13.81 16.23
C ASP A 55 -11.93 12.96 16.10
N GLY A 56 -12.99 13.33 16.82
CA GLY A 56 -14.27 12.63 16.76
C GLY A 56 -15.01 12.75 15.41
N GLY A 57 -14.55 13.63 14.51
CA GLY A 57 -15.03 13.73 13.13
C GLY A 57 -14.40 12.74 12.16
N HIS A 58 -13.39 11.97 12.58
CA HIS A 58 -12.72 10.95 11.76
C HIS A 58 -13.07 9.54 12.22
N ASP A 59 -12.78 8.53 11.40
CA ASP A 59 -13.21 7.16 11.66
C ASP A 59 -12.19 6.34 12.46
N ALA A 60 -10.90 6.50 12.16
CA ALA A 60 -9.82 5.80 12.86
C ALA A 60 -8.49 6.51 12.67
N GLN A 61 -7.57 6.30 13.62
CA GLN A 61 -6.16 6.50 13.36
C GLN A 61 -5.56 5.18 12.83
N VAL A 62 -4.90 5.23 11.67
CA VAL A 62 -4.23 4.07 11.08
C VAL A 62 -2.72 4.32 11.11
N ARG A 63 -1.97 3.37 11.67
CA ARG A 63 -0.51 3.38 11.61
C ARG A 63 -0.02 2.20 10.79
N ILE A 64 0.97 2.43 9.93
CA ILE A 64 1.43 1.47 8.93
C ILE A 64 2.91 1.19 9.18
N PHE A 65 3.26 -0.08 9.36
CA PHE A 65 4.62 -0.51 9.63
C PHE A 65 5.06 -1.50 8.57
N THR A 66 6.25 -1.29 8.02
CA THR A 66 7.02 -2.36 7.37
C THR A 66 7.70 -3.21 8.44
N VAL A 67 8.41 -4.27 8.02
CA VAL A 67 9.23 -5.07 8.94
C VAL A 67 10.37 -4.28 9.60
N MET A 68 10.74 -3.11 9.05
CA MET A 68 11.88 -2.31 9.50
C MET A 68 11.48 -1.01 10.22
N ASN A 69 10.42 -0.34 9.76
CA ASN A 69 10.05 0.99 10.24
C ASN A 69 8.57 1.32 10.00
N GLU A 70 8.09 2.32 10.73
CA GLU A 70 6.82 2.99 10.40
C GLU A 70 6.95 3.81 9.12
N ILE A 71 5.91 3.79 8.29
CA ILE A 71 5.79 4.63 7.09
C ILE A 71 4.53 5.50 7.18
N PRO A 72 4.56 6.73 6.63
CA PRO A 72 3.48 7.68 6.83
C PRO A 72 2.23 7.37 6.02
N PHE A 73 2.36 6.56 4.95
CA PHE A 73 1.28 6.19 4.04
C PHE A 73 1.68 5.00 3.17
N ALA A 74 0.73 4.14 2.83
CA ALA A 74 0.83 3.19 1.74
C ALA A 74 -0.56 2.85 1.18
N GLY A 75 -0.63 2.55 -0.13
CA GLY A 75 -1.91 2.31 -0.81
C GLY A 75 -2.58 0.99 -0.42
N HIS A 76 -1.90 -0.13 -0.64
CA HIS A 76 -2.44 -1.46 -0.34
C HIS A 76 -2.88 -1.62 1.13
N PRO A 77 -2.14 -1.09 2.14
CA PRO A 77 -2.54 -1.20 3.54
C PRO A 77 -3.83 -0.44 3.84
N ASN A 78 -4.06 0.70 3.18
CA ASN A 78 -5.30 1.47 3.34
C ASN A 78 -6.50 0.81 2.68
N VAL A 79 -6.35 0.30 1.45
CA VAL A 79 -7.41 -0.48 0.78
C VAL A 79 -7.80 -1.68 1.64
N GLY A 80 -6.82 -2.46 2.11
CA GLY A 80 -7.07 -3.64 2.93
C GLY A 80 -7.70 -3.31 4.28
N THR A 81 -7.20 -2.28 4.97
CA THR A 81 -7.74 -1.85 6.27
C THR A 81 -9.18 -1.37 6.13
N ALA A 82 -9.48 -0.52 5.15
CA ALA A 82 -10.85 -0.04 4.90
C ALA A 82 -11.81 -1.18 4.56
N PHE A 83 -11.40 -2.13 3.72
CA PHE A 83 -12.19 -3.31 3.40
C PHE A 83 -12.47 -4.18 4.63
N VAL A 84 -11.45 -4.43 5.47
CA VAL A 84 -11.60 -5.18 6.72
C VAL A 84 -12.55 -4.46 7.68
N LEU A 85 -12.39 -3.16 7.90
CA LEU A 85 -13.29 -2.40 8.77
C LEU A 85 -14.72 -2.38 8.22
N ALA A 86 -14.89 -2.25 6.90
CA ALA A 86 -16.20 -2.25 6.27
C ALA A 86 -16.93 -3.59 6.43
N THR A 87 -16.21 -4.71 6.25
CA THR A 87 -16.78 -6.07 6.36
C THR A 87 -17.07 -6.49 7.80
N GLN A 88 -16.36 -5.92 8.78
CA GLN A 88 -16.64 -6.14 10.20
C GLN A 88 -17.78 -5.26 10.73
N ALA A 89 -18.10 -4.15 10.06
CA ALA A 89 -19.17 -3.25 10.45
C ALA A 89 -20.54 -3.81 10.04
N GLY A 90 -21.52 -3.77 10.94
CA GLY A 90 -22.91 -4.11 10.61
C GLY A 90 -23.53 -3.15 9.58
N THR A 91 -23.10 -1.89 9.58
CA THR A 91 -23.49 -0.89 8.57
C THR A 91 -22.30 0.02 8.30
N PRO A 92 -21.43 -0.33 7.35
CA PRO A 92 -20.24 0.48 7.06
C PRO A 92 -20.61 1.80 6.39
N PRO A 93 -19.87 2.89 6.68
CA PRO A 93 -20.05 4.16 5.97
C PRO A 93 -19.75 4.00 4.46
N ALA A 94 -20.12 5.01 3.67
CA ALA A 94 -19.75 5.05 2.26
C ALA A 94 -18.25 5.34 2.05
N ARG A 95 -17.64 6.04 3.00
CA ARG A 95 -16.25 6.46 3.01
C ARG A 95 -15.73 6.40 4.45
N PHE A 96 -14.50 5.94 4.62
CA PHE A 96 -13.73 6.18 5.83
C PHE A 96 -12.79 7.37 5.65
N LEU A 97 -12.52 8.08 6.73
CA LEU A 97 -11.52 9.12 6.84
C LEU A 97 -10.51 8.71 7.90
N PHE A 98 -9.34 8.25 7.46
CA PHE A 98 -8.26 7.81 8.34
C PHE A 98 -7.30 8.95 8.69
N GLU A 99 -6.84 8.97 9.93
CA GLU A 99 -5.72 9.78 10.38
C GLU A 99 -4.42 8.98 10.24
N GLU A 100 -3.50 9.45 9.41
CA GLU A 100 -2.20 8.80 9.16
C GLU A 100 -1.04 9.78 9.31
N GLY A 101 0.19 9.25 9.27
CA GLY A 101 1.41 10.07 9.30
C GLY A 101 1.52 11.04 8.12
N ALA A 102 0.88 10.73 6.98
CA ALA A 102 0.81 11.60 5.82
C ALA A 102 -0.35 12.63 5.86
N GLY A 103 -1.19 12.59 6.89
CA GLY A 103 -2.39 13.43 7.02
C GLY A 103 -3.68 12.61 6.90
N LEU A 104 -4.76 13.27 6.48
CA LEU A 104 -6.06 12.64 6.33
C LEU A 104 -6.16 11.87 5.02
N VAL A 105 -6.61 10.62 5.10
CA VAL A 105 -6.72 9.70 3.97
C VAL A 105 -8.19 9.27 3.81
N PRO A 106 -8.92 9.83 2.82
CA PRO A 106 -10.26 9.37 2.49
C PRO A 106 -10.19 8.07 1.68
N VAL A 107 -10.96 7.07 2.09
CA VAL A 107 -11.07 5.78 1.41
C VAL A 107 -12.54 5.44 1.18
N ASP A 108 -12.94 5.38 -0.08
CA ASP A 108 -14.30 5.05 -0.51
C ASP A 108 -14.52 3.53 -0.47
N ILE A 109 -15.69 3.09 0.01
CA ILE A 109 -16.06 1.68 0.06
C ILE A 109 -16.90 1.33 -1.17
N LEU A 110 -16.40 0.38 -1.96
CA LEU A 110 -17.12 -0.17 -3.11
C LEU A 110 -18.07 -1.25 -2.61
N LYS A 111 -19.34 -1.19 -3.03
CA LYS A 111 -20.40 -2.12 -2.59
C LYS A 111 -21.16 -2.71 -3.77
N GLU A 112 -21.48 -3.99 -3.66
CA GLU A 112 -22.43 -4.71 -4.52
C GLU A 112 -23.49 -5.37 -3.63
N ASP A 113 -24.77 -5.23 -3.97
CA ASP A 113 -25.90 -5.72 -3.17
C ASP A 113 -25.81 -5.34 -1.68
N GLY A 114 -25.32 -4.13 -1.40
CA GLY A 114 -25.14 -3.59 -0.05
C GLY A 114 -23.94 -4.17 0.73
N LYS A 115 -23.16 -5.08 0.14
CA LYS A 115 -21.98 -5.70 0.75
C LYS A 115 -20.69 -5.06 0.24
N PRO A 116 -19.69 -4.81 1.10
CA PRO A 116 -18.38 -4.35 0.64
C PRO A 116 -17.73 -5.39 -0.28
N VAL A 117 -17.29 -4.95 -1.45
CA VAL A 117 -16.52 -5.76 -2.43
C VAL A 117 -15.11 -5.20 -2.68
N GLY A 118 -14.84 -3.99 -2.20
CA GLY A 118 -13.52 -3.37 -2.34
C GLY A 118 -13.47 -1.99 -1.70
N ALA A 119 -12.36 -1.31 -1.92
CA ALA A 119 -12.15 0.06 -1.48
C ALA A 119 -11.28 0.82 -2.49
N GLU A 120 -11.48 2.12 -2.61
CA GLU A 120 -10.75 3.00 -3.52
C GLU A 120 -10.20 4.19 -2.73
N LEU A 121 -8.99 4.63 -3.10
CA LEU A 121 -8.38 5.83 -2.53
C LEU A 121 -7.66 6.61 -3.62
N THR A 122 -7.61 7.93 -3.45
CA THR A 122 -6.77 8.79 -4.28
C THR A 122 -5.44 9.00 -3.57
N ALA A 123 -4.33 8.84 -4.30
CA ALA A 123 -3.02 9.10 -3.73
C ALA A 123 -2.95 10.54 -3.17
N PRO A 124 -2.33 10.75 -2.00
CA PRO A 124 -2.38 12.03 -1.29
C PRO A 124 -1.64 13.16 -2.01
N GLN A 125 -0.79 12.83 -2.99
CA GLN A 125 -0.06 13.82 -3.78
C GLN A 125 -0.28 13.62 -5.29
N PRO A 126 -0.33 14.71 -6.07
CA PRO A 126 -0.34 14.61 -7.53
C PRO A 126 0.96 13.99 -8.03
N LEU A 127 0.90 13.36 -9.21
CA LEU A 127 2.06 12.78 -9.87
C LEU A 127 3.12 13.85 -10.16
N LYS A 128 4.31 13.67 -9.59
CA LYS A 128 5.50 14.49 -9.84
C LYS A 128 6.50 13.70 -10.67
N LYS A 129 7.05 14.32 -11.71
CA LYS A 129 8.21 13.83 -12.46
C LYS A 129 9.45 14.48 -11.84
N LEU A 130 10.27 13.67 -11.16
CA LEU A 130 11.41 14.18 -10.39
C LEU A 130 12.64 14.35 -11.29
N THR A 131 13.01 13.31 -12.04
CA THR A 131 14.13 13.36 -12.99
C THR A 131 13.99 12.28 -14.06
N SER A 132 14.67 12.45 -15.19
CA SER A 132 14.87 11.40 -16.19
C SER A 132 16.02 10.47 -15.79
N PHE A 133 15.96 9.24 -16.29
CA PHE A 133 16.94 8.18 -16.07
C PHE A 133 17.31 7.57 -17.42
N SER A 134 18.57 7.14 -17.59
CA SER A 134 19.00 6.59 -18.89
C SER A 134 18.39 5.19 -19.13
N ALA A 135 18.28 4.79 -20.40
CA ALA A 135 17.80 3.45 -20.74
C ALA A 135 18.81 2.38 -20.32
N GLU A 136 20.12 2.61 -20.51
CA GLU A 136 21.18 1.75 -19.98
C GLU A 136 21.06 1.53 -18.48
N ASP A 137 20.98 2.59 -17.69
CA ASP A 137 20.95 2.48 -16.23
C ASP A 137 19.67 1.80 -15.75
N ALA A 138 18.51 2.14 -16.35
CA ALA A 138 17.24 1.51 -16.01
C ALA A 138 17.27 0.00 -16.30
N ALA A 139 17.83 -0.40 -17.44
CA ALA A 139 17.96 -1.80 -17.80
C ALA A 139 18.93 -2.55 -16.87
N ALA A 140 20.04 -1.91 -16.50
CA ALA A 140 21.02 -2.47 -15.58
C ALA A 140 20.42 -2.79 -14.21
N CYS A 141 19.54 -1.93 -13.67
CA CYS A 141 18.83 -2.17 -12.39
C CYS A 141 18.02 -3.48 -12.36
N VAL A 142 17.67 -4.03 -13.53
CA VAL A 142 16.86 -5.25 -13.66
C VAL A 142 17.52 -6.32 -14.53
N SER A 143 18.85 -6.25 -14.70
CA SER A 143 19.66 -7.19 -15.50
C SER A 143 19.15 -7.39 -16.94
N LEU A 144 18.66 -6.32 -17.58
CA LEU A 144 18.25 -6.30 -18.99
C LEU A 144 19.23 -5.50 -19.85
N SER A 145 19.08 -5.60 -21.16
CA SER A 145 19.78 -4.71 -22.11
C SER A 145 19.01 -3.42 -22.36
N ALA A 146 19.70 -2.33 -22.69
CA ALA A 146 19.07 -1.03 -22.99
C ALA A 146 18.06 -1.12 -24.16
N ALA A 147 18.28 -2.03 -25.11
CA ALA A 147 17.37 -2.27 -26.24
C ALA A 147 16.00 -2.83 -25.83
N GLU A 148 15.88 -3.34 -24.60
CA GLU A 148 14.63 -3.84 -24.04
C GLU A 148 13.85 -2.75 -23.30
N ILE A 149 14.40 -1.53 -23.20
CA ILE A 149 13.71 -0.36 -22.68
C ILE A 149 13.16 0.47 -23.84
N ARG A 150 11.85 0.70 -23.85
CA ARG A 150 11.22 1.60 -24.81
C ARG A 150 11.33 3.04 -24.35
N THR A 151 11.76 3.89 -25.27
CA THR A 151 11.94 5.33 -25.03
C THR A 151 11.15 6.22 -25.98
N ASP A 152 10.40 5.63 -26.91
CA ASP A 152 9.66 6.35 -27.96
C ASP A 152 8.45 7.15 -27.42
N ARG A 153 7.90 6.75 -26.26
CA ARG A 153 6.84 7.48 -25.55
C ARG A 153 7.39 8.39 -24.46
N HIS A 154 8.30 7.85 -23.65
CA HIS A 154 9.01 8.60 -22.62
C HIS A 154 10.34 7.89 -22.31
N ALA A 155 11.38 8.65 -21.94
CA ALA A 155 12.55 8.08 -21.29
C ALA A 155 12.15 7.49 -19.93
N PRO A 156 12.90 6.52 -19.35
CA PRO A 156 12.73 6.14 -17.95
C PRO A 156 12.74 7.37 -17.03
N GLN A 157 11.86 7.38 -16.02
CA GLN A 157 11.69 8.54 -15.15
C GLN A 157 11.56 8.11 -13.70
N ILE A 158 12.15 8.89 -12.80
CA ILE A 158 11.80 8.82 -11.39
C ILE A 158 10.53 9.66 -11.19
N VAL A 159 9.44 9.00 -10.78
CA VAL A 159 8.15 9.64 -10.52
C VAL A 159 7.69 9.37 -9.09
N SER A 160 6.83 10.23 -8.55
CA SER A 160 6.31 10.09 -7.19
C SER A 160 4.87 10.59 -7.06
N VAL A 161 4.09 9.88 -6.25
CA VAL A 161 2.82 10.32 -5.65
C VAL A 161 2.89 10.31 -4.12
N GLY A 162 4.12 10.36 -3.58
CA GLY A 162 4.44 10.20 -2.17
C GLY A 162 5.80 9.52 -2.02
N MET A 163 5.88 8.25 -2.43
CA MET A 163 7.13 7.49 -2.57
C MET A 163 7.64 7.53 -4.01
N ALA A 164 8.94 7.68 -4.19
CA ALA A 164 9.57 7.74 -5.50
C ALA A 164 9.81 6.34 -6.08
N PHE A 165 9.52 6.17 -7.36
CA PHE A 165 9.76 4.95 -8.12
C PHE A 165 10.46 5.28 -9.44
N LEU A 166 11.41 4.44 -9.84
CA LEU A 166 11.86 4.41 -11.23
C LEU A 166 10.79 3.70 -12.08
N VAL A 167 10.30 4.38 -13.10
CA VAL A 167 9.34 3.83 -14.06
C VAL A 167 9.98 3.80 -15.44
N ALA A 168 10.04 2.60 -16.03
CA ALA A 168 10.56 2.35 -17.37
C ALA A 168 9.56 1.48 -18.15
N GLU A 169 9.32 1.81 -19.43
CA GLU A 169 8.52 0.96 -20.32
C GLU A 169 9.41 -0.15 -20.89
N LEU A 170 8.99 -1.40 -20.74
CA LEU A 170 9.70 -2.55 -21.33
C LEU A 170 9.17 -2.86 -22.74
N ALA A 171 10.05 -3.34 -23.62
CA ALA A 171 9.72 -3.69 -24.99
C ALA A 171 8.75 -4.88 -25.11
N SER A 172 8.70 -5.76 -24.10
CA SER A 172 7.81 -6.92 -24.12
C SER A 172 7.56 -7.51 -22.73
N ARG A 173 6.54 -8.37 -22.63
CA ARG A 173 6.31 -9.21 -21.45
C ARG A 173 7.43 -10.24 -21.24
N ASP A 174 8.12 -10.65 -22.30
CA ASP A 174 9.26 -11.56 -22.17
C ASP A 174 10.47 -10.89 -21.54
N ALA A 175 10.71 -9.61 -21.83
CA ALA A 175 11.70 -8.80 -21.10
C ALA A 175 11.34 -8.71 -19.62
N LEU A 176 10.06 -8.44 -19.29
CA LEU A 176 9.59 -8.43 -17.89
C LEU A 176 9.83 -9.77 -17.17
N ARG A 177 9.63 -10.90 -17.84
CA ARG A 177 9.88 -12.24 -17.24
C ARG A 177 11.36 -12.52 -17.00
N ARG A 178 12.25 -11.94 -17.80
CA ARG A 178 13.71 -12.09 -17.66
C ARG A 178 14.32 -11.10 -16.68
N ALA A 179 13.62 -10.01 -16.38
CA ALA A 179 14.05 -8.99 -15.45
C ALA A 179 14.41 -9.59 -14.09
N LYS A 180 15.59 -9.26 -13.59
CA LYS A 180 16.11 -9.69 -12.28
C LYS A 180 16.68 -8.47 -11.57
N PRO A 181 15.98 -7.92 -10.58
CA PRO A 181 16.56 -6.90 -9.73
C PRO A 181 17.76 -7.49 -8.98
N GLU A 182 18.89 -6.79 -8.98
CA GLU A 182 19.99 -7.10 -8.05
C GLU A 182 19.70 -6.39 -6.72
N PRO A 183 19.58 -7.13 -5.61
CA PRO A 183 19.23 -6.57 -4.29
C PRO A 183 20.38 -5.80 -3.62
#